data_AF-A0A5S3VSW2-F1
#
_entry.id   AF-A0A5S3VSW2-F1
#
_cell.length_a   1.000
_cell.length_b   1.000
_cell.length_c   1.000
_cell.angle_alpha   90.00
_cell.angle_beta   90.00
_cell.angle_gamma   90.00
#
_symmetry.space_group_name_H-M   'P 1'
#
loop_
_entity.id
_entity.type
_entity.pdbx_description
1 polymer ?
#
loop_
_entity_poly.entity_id
_entity_poly.type
_entity_poly.pdbx_seq_one_letter_code
_entity_poly.pdbx_strand_id
1 'polypeptide(L)'
;SARVPLCGLISQYNATELPSGPDRMSMLMATLLIKRVKMQGFIVFDDYGHRYNEFSEAMLPWLNAGKIKYKEHLVEGMDNTVEAFIGLLEGK
;
A
#
# COMPACT_ATOMS: atom_id res chain seq x y z
N SER A 1 -3.46 15.05 15.99
CA SER A 1 -3.18 13.60 16.05
C SER A 1 -3.24 13.05 14.63
N ALA A 2 -2.24 12.28 14.22
CA ALA A 2 -2.15 11.70 12.88
C ALA A 2 -2.38 10.18 12.93
N ARG A 3 -2.77 9.60 11.80
CA ARG A 3 -2.97 8.16 11.63
C ARG A 3 -2.21 7.69 10.40
N VAL A 4 -1.48 6.58 10.53
CA VAL A 4 -0.69 5.97 9.47
C VAL A 4 -1.12 4.50 9.33
N PRO A 5 -2.07 4.20 8.43
CA PRO A 5 -2.35 2.83 8.02
C PRO A 5 -1.14 2.29 7.26
N LEU A 6 -0.47 1.27 7.81
CA LEU A 6 0.74 0.70 7.24
C LEU A 6 0.36 -0.53 6.40
N CYS A 7 0.30 -0.35 5.08
CA CYS A 7 -0.11 -1.40 4.13
C CYS A 7 1.04 -2.09 3.39
N GLY A 8 2.21 -1.46 3.31
CA GLY A 8 3.34 -1.99 2.56
C GLY A 8 4.58 -1.09 2.62
N LEU A 9 5.71 -1.65 2.18
CA LEU A 9 7.03 -1.01 2.23
C LEU A 9 7.81 -1.26 0.92
N ILE A 10 7.13 -1.13 -0.24
CA ILE A 10 7.66 -1.48 -1.59
C ILE A 10 9.05 -0.92 -1.89
N SER A 11 9.36 0.28 -1.39
CA SER A 11 10.67 0.92 -1.59
C SER A 11 11.84 0.16 -0.95
N GLN A 12 11.57 -0.79 -0.04
CA GLN A 12 12.58 -1.60 0.64
C GLN A 12 12.65 -3.04 0.13
N TYR A 13 11.77 -3.48 -0.77
CA TYR A 13 11.66 -4.91 -1.13
C TYR A 13 12.94 -5.47 -1.77
N ASN A 14 13.68 -4.65 -2.50
CA ASN A 14 14.93 -5.04 -3.16
C ASN A 14 16.18 -4.61 -2.37
N ALA A 15 16.04 -4.07 -1.16
CA ALA A 15 17.18 -3.67 -0.35
C ALA A 15 17.99 -4.90 0.09
N THR A 16 19.29 -4.90 -0.17
CA THR A 16 20.20 -6.00 0.23
C THR A 16 20.84 -5.76 1.60
N GLU A 17 20.71 -4.54 2.13
CA GLU A 17 21.24 -4.14 3.43
C GLU A 17 20.39 -2.99 4.02
N LEU A 18 20.55 -2.75 5.32
CA LEU A 18 19.95 -1.58 5.96
C LEU A 18 20.73 -0.31 5.57
N PRO A 19 20.07 0.87 5.57
CA PRO A 19 20.76 2.12 5.34
C PRO A 19 21.92 2.33 6.31
N SER A 20 23.05 2.81 5.79
CA SER A 20 24.21 3.17 6.61
C SER A 20 23.93 4.41 7.49
N GLY A 21 24.77 4.59 8.51
CA GLY A 21 24.66 5.67 9.48
C GLY A 21 23.99 5.27 10.80
N PRO A 22 23.67 6.24 11.67
CA PRO A 22 23.07 5.96 12.98
C PRO A 22 21.68 5.33 12.85
N ASP A 23 21.34 4.43 13.78
CA ASP A 23 19.98 3.91 13.91
C ASP A 23 18.99 5.02 14.25
N ARG A 24 17.89 5.09 13.50
CA ARG A 24 16.82 6.10 13.63
C ARG A 24 15.51 5.54 14.17
N MET A 25 15.47 4.27 14.58
CA MET A 25 14.25 3.63 15.09
C MET A 25 13.70 4.37 16.34
N SER A 26 14.58 4.76 17.26
CA SER A 26 14.20 5.54 18.44
C SER A 26 13.58 6.91 18.09
N MET A 27 14.04 7.56 17.02
CA MET A 27 13.47 8.82 16.53
C MET A 27 12.05 8.64 16.00
N LEU A 28 11.77 7.54 15.30
CA LEU A 28 10.42 7.19 14.88
C LEU A 28 9.53 7.00 16.11
N MET A 29 9.94 6.19 17.10
CA MET A 29 9.17 5.97 18.33
C MET A 29 8.89 7.27 19.09
N ALA A 30 9.91 8.13 19.26
CA ALA A 30 9.76 9.43 19.89
C ALA A 30 8.75 10.31 19.12
N THR A 31 8.81 10.32 17.79
CA THR A 31 7.87 11.07 16.95
C THR A 31 6.44 10.56 17.13
N LEU A 32 6.23 9.24 17.15
CA LEU A 32 4.92 8.64 17.38
C LEU A 32 4.36 9.04 18.75
N LEU A 33 5.20 9.00 19.79
CA LEU A 33 4.86 9.37 21.16
C LEU A 33 4.48 10.85 21.29
N ILE A 34 5.38 11.77 20.95
CA ILE A 34 5.17 13.21 21.17
C ILE A 34 4.01 13.76 20.33
N LYS A 35 3.81 13.21 19.12
CA LYS A 35 2.72 13.63 18.22
C LYS A 35 1.43 12.83 18.41
N ARG A 36 1.43 11.82 19.29
CA ARG A 36 0.27 10.93 19.56
C ARG A 36 -0.26 10.34 18.26
N VAL A 37 0.63 9.73 17.48
CA VAL A 37 0.33 9.13 16.17
C VAL A 37 -0.01 7.67 16.35
N LYS A 38 -1.09 7.22 15.71
CA LYS A 38 -1.39 5.80 15.57
C LYS A 38 -0.82 5.29 14.25
N MET A 39 0.20 4.43 14.33
CA MET A 39 0.70 3.66 13.19
C MET A 39 0.28 2.20 13.39
N GLN A 40 -0.42 1.62 12.41
CA GLN A 40 -0.94 0.26 12.54
C GLN A 40 -0.82 -0.47 11.21
N GLY A 41 -0.13 -1.62 11.25
CA GLY A 41 -0.09 -2.59 10.15
C GLY A 41 -1.42 -3.33 10.00
N PHE A 42 -1.74 -3.71 8.78
CA PHE A 42 -2.84 -4.61 8.47
C PHE A 42 -2.54 -5.40 7.19
N ILE A 43 -3.06 -6.62 7.09
CA ILE A 43 -2.98 -7.44 5.89
C ILE A 43 -4.41 -7.69 5.41
N VAL A 44 -4.71 -7.25 4.18
CA VAL A 44 -6.08 -7.24 3.66
C VAL A 44 -6.75 -8.61 3.69
N PHE A 45 -5.97 -9.67 3.45
CA PHE A 45 -6.46 -11.05 3.38
C PHE A 45 -6.82 -11.65 4.74
N ASP A 46 -6.24 -11.16 5.83
CA ASP A 46 -6.44 -11.73 7.17
C ASP A 46 -7.63 -11.10 7.89
N ASP A 47 -7.75 -9.76 7.77
CA ASP A 47 -8.57 -8.98 8.70
C ASP A 47 -9.93 -8.54 8.15
N TYR A 48 -10.14 -8.58 6.82
CA TYR A 48 -11.21 -7.79 6.20
C TYR A 48 -12.17 -8.53 5.26
N GLY A 49 -12.08 -9.86 5.12
CA GLY A 49 -12.99 -10.61 4.23
C GLY A 49 -14.48 -10.36 4.52
N HIS A 50 -14.87 -10.25 5.80
CA HIS A 50 -16.24 -9.94 6.22
C HIS A 50 -16.72 -8.52 5.84
N ARG A 51 -15.83 -7.64 5.39
CA ARG A 51 -16.11 -6.24 5.00
C ARG A 51 -16.22 -6.04 3.49
N TYR A 52 -15.98 -7.07 2.68
CA TYR A 52 -15.91 -6.92 1.22
C TYR A 52 -17.24 -6.50 0.60
N ASN A 53 -18.37 -6.99 1.13
CA ASN A 53 -19.70 -6.60 0.66
C ASN A 53 -19.97 -5.11 0.94
N GLU A 54 -19.69 -4.65 2.16
CA GLU A 54 -19.84 -3.23 2.54
C GLU A 54 -18.98 -2.32 1.64
N PHE A 55 -17.73 -2.71 1.38
CA PHE A 55 -16.87 -1.98 0.45
C PHE A 55 -17.47 -1.90 -0.95
N SER A 56 -17.95 -3.03 -1.49
CA SER A 56 -18.48 -3.12 -2.85
C SER A 56 -19.77 -2.28 -3.00
N GLU A 57 -20.66 -2.36 -2.02
CA GLU A 57 -21.89 -1.54 -1.95
C GLU A 57 -21.59 -0.04 -1.88
N ALA A 58 -20.52 0.37 -1.20
CA ALA A 58 -20.11 1.78 -1.13
C ALA A 58 -19.37 2.27 -2.39
N MET A 59 -18.51 1.44 -2.98
CA MET A 59 -17.65 1.81 -4.11
C MET A 59 -18.43 1.94 -5.42
N LEU A 60 -19.40 1.07 -5.68
CA LEU A 60 -20.20 1.06 -6.91
C LEU A 60 -20.90 2.41 -7.18
N PRO A 61 -21.63 3.01 -6.21
CA PRO A 61 -22.19 4.35 -6.37
C PRO A 61 -21.14 5.43 -6.68
N TRP A 62 -19.94 5.35 -6.10
CA TRP A 62 -18.89 6.34 -6.34
C TRP A 62 -18.31 6.23 -7.75
N LEU A 63 -18.14 5.01 -8.26
CA LEU A 63 -17.76 4.76 -9.65
C LEU A 63 -18.82 5.30 -10.62
N ASN A 64 -20.09 4.94 -10.41
CA ASN A 64 -21.20 5.37 -11.26
C ASN A 64 -21.40 6.90 -11.24
N ALA A 65 -21.18 7.54 -10.08
CA ALA A 65 -21.23 8.99 -9.93
C ALA A 65 -19.95 9.71 -10.43
N GLY A 66 -18.95 8.98 -10.92
CA GLY A 66 -17.68 9.54 -11.41
C GLY A 66 -16.80 10.17 -10.31
N LYS A 67 -17.08 9.91 -9.03
CA LYS A 67 -16.28 10.36 -7.88
C LYS A 67 -14.95 9.62 -7.77
N ILE A 68 -14.88 8.42 -8.33
CA ILE A 68 -13.67 7.62 -8.48
C ILE A 68 -13.41 7.42 -9.97
N LYS A 69 -12.16 7.67 -10.39
CA LYS A 69 -11.68 7.39 -11.75
C LYS A 69 -10.75 6.18 -11.67
N TYR A 70 -11.16 5.07 -12.27
CA TYR A 70 -10.35 3.86 -12.37
C TYR A 70 -9.47 3.93 -13.63
N LYS A 71 -8.19 3.61 -13.47
CA LYS A 71 -7.23 3.47 -14.57
C LYS A 71 -6.69 2.06 -14.53
N GLU A 72 -6.83 1.36 -15.65
CA GLU A 72 -6.30 0.02 -15.85
C GLU A 72 -5.11 0.08 -16.81
N HIS A 73 -4.08 -0.73 -16.54
CA HIS A 73 -3.00 -1.01 -17.48
C HIS A 73 -3.10 -2.50 -17.83
N LEU A 74 -3.49 -2.80 -19.06
CA LEU A 74 -3.65 -4.16 -19.55
C LEU A 74 -2.47 -4.56 -20.43
N VAL A 75 -1.85 -5.69 -20.12
CA VAL A 75 -0.84 -6.34 -20.96
C VAL A 75 -1.40 -7.69 -21.41
N GLU A 76 -1.50 -7.89 -22.73
CA GLU A 76 -2.04 -9.11 -23.31
C GLU A 76 -0.96 -10.20 -23.46
N GLY A 77 -1.36 -11.46 -23.38
CA GLY A 77 -0.47 -12.61 -23.55
C GLY A 77 0.24 -13.04 -22.27
N MET A 78 0.09 -14.31 -21.88
CA MET A 78 0.71 -14.86 -20.67
C MET A 78 2.24 -14.79 -20.71
N ASP A 79 2.84 -14.91 -21.90
CA ASP A 79 4.29 -14.85 -22.10
C ASP A 79 4.89 -13.50 -21.69
N ASN A 80 4.08 -12.43 -21.67
CA ASN A 80 4.51 -11.08 -21.29
C ASN A 80 4.47 -10.83 -19.77
N THR A 81 4.01 -11.79 -18.96
CA THR A 81 3.79 -11.61 -17.52
C THR A 81 5.04 -11.15 -16.77
N VAL A 82 6.20 -11.75 -17.07
CA VAL A 82 7.46 -11.43 -16.37
C VAL A 82 7.90 -10.00 -16.67
N GLU A 83 7.89 -9.60 -17.94
CA GLU A 83 8.26 -8.25 -18.35
C GLU A 83 7.29 -7.21 -17.77
N ALA A 84 5.98 -7.49 -17.82
CA ALA A 84 4.96 -6.62 -17.24
C ALA A 84 5.16 -6.43 -15.73
N PHE A 85 5.48 -7.50 -15.01
CA PHE A 85 5.70 -7.44 -13.57
C PHE A 85 6.99 -6.69 -13.20
N ILE A 86 8.07 -6.86 -13.97
CA ILE A 86 9.29 -6.05 -13.81
C ILE A 86 8.97 -4.58 -14.08
N GLY A 87 8.24 -4.28 -15.16
CA GLY A 87 7.79 -2.93 -15.48
C GLY A 87 6.98 -2.28 -14.36
N LEU A 88 6.09 -3.03 -13.71
CA LEU A 88 5.34 -2.58 -12.52
C LEU A 88 6.27 -2.13 -11.39
N LEU A 89 7.34 -2.89 -11.11
CA LEU A 89 8.31 -2.55 -10.05
C LEU A 89 9.21 -1.37 -10.42
N GLU A 90 9.40 -1.13 -11.72
CA GLU A 90 10.13 0.03 -12.26
C GLU A 90 9.25 1.27 -12.45
N GLY A 91 7.93 1.16 -12.28
CA GLY A 91 6.97 2.25 -12.46
C GLY A 91 6.71 2.62 -13.92
N LYS A 92 6.82 1.65 -14.84
CA LYS A 92 6.55 1.79 -16.27
C LYS A 92 5.06 1.72 -16.62
#